data_AF-A0A0B6Z1H3-F1
#
_entry.id   AF-A0A0B6Z1H3-F1
#
_cell.length_a   1.000
_cell.length_b   1.000
_cell.length_c   1.000
_cell.angle_alpha   90.00
_cell.angle_beta   90.00
_cell.angle_gamma   90.00
#
_symmetry.space_group_name_H-M   'P 1'
#
loop_
_entity.id
_entity.type
_entity.pdbx_description
1 polymer ?
#
loop_
_entity_poly.entity_id
_entity_poly.type
_entity_poly.pdbx_seq_one_letter_code
_entity_poly.pdbx_strand_id
1 'polypeptide(L)'
;YFYDNLKMLQHEPHIRKVEFEEDILLSAEVYARQAFSNQAISYDRVCLPENGIPTEEMVDQFLSHFRETSIYIDLDSPKFPALYLVSHSGGQRATIFMVMSCLLYGHIYGTLKKTCAYEINNRKPNYKEGEYMAVQRLVSHIKDGNLIKQQVDTVIDQCSKVINLRTCISAHKENLEHATSSNVANGLDKHDSLYLKCVSALETH
;
A
#
# COMPACT_ATOMS: atom_id res chain seq x y z
N TYR A 1 -25.50 -3.81 -10.36
CA TYR A 1 -25.84 -4.23 -8.98
C TYR A 1 -25.22 -3.20 -8.06
N PHE A 2 -26.02 -2.54 -7.23
CA PHE A 2 -25.58 -1.46 -6.34
C PHE A 2 -25.93 -1.80 -4.90
N TYR A 3 -25.10 -1.34 -3.97
CA TYR A 3 -25.31 -1.50 -2.54
C TYR A 3 -25.75 -0.16 -1.95
N ASP A 4 -26.98 -0.08 -1.44
CA ASP A 4 -27.49 1.11 -0.79
C ASP A 4 -27.18 1.11 0.72
N ASN A 5 -27.05 -0.08 1.32
CA ASN A 5 -26.71 -0.25 2.73
C ASN A 5 -25.56 -1.26 2.95
N LEU A 6 -24.37 -0.72 3.22
CA LEU A 6 -23.17 -1.53 3.53
C LEU A 6 -23.19 -2.17 4.93
N LYS A 7 -24.16 -1.84 5.79
CA LYS A 7 -24.29 -2.40 7.15
C LYS A 7 -25.26 -3.58 7.23
N MET A 8 -26.25 -3.64 6.34
CA MET A 8 -27.28 -4.68 6.32
C MET A 8 -27.42 -5.26 4.91
N LEU A 9 -26.69 -6.35 4.65
CA LEU A 9 -26.59 -6.95 3.32
C LEU A 9 -27.78 -7.85 2.94
N GLN A 10 -28.78 -8.03 3.81
CA GLN A 10 -29.87 -8.99 3.61
C GLN A 10 -30.76 -8.71 2.39
N HIS A 11 -30.78 -7.45 1.93
CA HIS A 11 -31.54 -7.03 0.74
C HIS A 11 -30.63 -6.49 -0.37
N GLU A 12 -29.32 -6.70 -0.25
CA GLU A 12 -28.33 -6.25 -1.23
C GLU A 12 -27.76 -7.43 -2.04
N PRO A 13 -27.28 -7.20 -3.27
CA PRO A 13 -27.31 -5.93 -4.00
C PRO A 13 -28.60 -5.73 -4.81
N HIS A 14 -28.97 -4.47 -5.04
CA HIS A 14 -30.12 -4.09 -5.86
C HIS A 14 -29.74 -3.96 -7.35
N ILE A 15 -30.63 -4.41 -8.23
CA ILE A 15 -30.55 -4.12 -9.67
C ILE A 15 -31.17 -2.74 -9.88
N ARG A 16 -30.34 -1.75 -10.23
CA ARG A 16 -30.82 -0.47 -10.74
C ARG A 16 -30.78 -0.51 -12.27
N LYS A 17 -31.87 -0.09 -12.91
CA LYS A 17 -31.88 0.15 -14.36
C LYS A 17 -31.17 1.47 -14.60
N VAL A 18 -30.18 1.44 -15.48
CA VAL A 18 -29.52 2.65 -16.00
C VAL A 18 -30.48 3.22 -17.04
N GLU A 19 -30.99 4.43 -16.80
CA GLU A 19 -31.90 5.09 -17.73
C GLU A 19 -31.13 6.10 -18.59
N PHE A 20 -30.11 6.74 -18.02
CA PHE A 20 -29.28 7.73 -18.69
C PHE A 20 -27.79 7.42 -18.50
N GLU A 21 -26.96 7.90 -19.43
CA GLU A 21 -25.49 7.77 -19.32
C GLU A 21 -24.95 8.42 -18.04
N GLU A 22 -25.60 9.49 -17.58
CA GLU A 22 -25.28 10.25 -16.38
C GLU A 22 -25.42 9.45 -15.07
N ASP A 23 -26.11 8.31 -15.11
CA ASP A 23 -26.27 7.37 -13.99
C ASP A 23 -25.00 6.51 -13.77
N ILE A 24 -24.09 6.47 -14.76
CA ILE A 24 -22.83 5.74 -14.70
C ILE A 24 -21.69 6.74 -14.64
N LEU A 25 -21.01 6.80 -13.49
CA LEU A 25 -19.89 7.71 -13.29
C LEU A 25 -18.64 6.95 -12.91
N LEU A 26 -17.52 7.37 -13.48
CA LEU A 26 -16.21 7.04 -13.00
C LEU A 26 -16.00 7.65 -11.62
N SER A 27 -15.23 7.00 -10.76
CA SER A 27 -14.87 7.56 -9.44
C SER A 27 -14.29 8.98 -9.57
N ALA A 28 -13.50 9.23 -10.62
CA ALA A 28 -12.96 10.56 -10.91
C ALA A 28 -14.07 11.62 -11.12
N GLU A 29 -15.15 11.28 -11.81
CA GLU A 29 -16.27 12.19 -12.07
C GLU A 29 -17.10 12.43 -10.81
N VAL A 30 -17.32 11.38 -10.00
CA VAL A 30 -17.98 11.49 -8.69
C VAL A 30 -17.22 12.48 -7.79
N TYR A 31 -15.90 12.30 -7.65
CA TYR A 31 -15.11 13.17 -6.80
C TYR A 31 -14.85 14.55 -7.42
N ALA A 32 -14.81 14.69 -8.75
CA ALA A 32 -14.71 16.00 -9.40
C ALA A 32 -15.93 16.88 -9.10
N ARG A 33 -17.15 16.31 -9.11
CA ARG A 33 -18.37 17.02 -8.69
C ARG A 33 -18.29 17.48 -7.23
N GLN A 34 -17.75 16.63 -6.36
CA GLN A 34 -17.56 16.96 -4.95
C GLN A 34 -16.48 18.05 -4.76
N ALA A 35 -15.37 17.97 -5.49
CA ALA A 35 -14.29 18.95 -5.47
C ALA A 35 -14.74 20.32 -5.98
N PHE A 36 -15.67 20.36 -6.96
CA PHE A 36 -16.30 21.60 -7.41
C PHE A 36 -17.05 22.31 -6.26
N SER A 37 -17.73 21.54 -5.41
CA SER A 37 -18.47 22.06 -4.26
C SER A 37 -17.57 22.34 -3.05
N ASN A 38 -16.46 21.61 -2.92
CA ASN A 38 -15.48 21.74 -1.85
C ASN A 38 -14.06 21.61 -2.39
N GLN A 39 -13.43 22.76 -2.66
CA GLN A 39 -12.08 22.86 -3.22
C GLN A 39 -10.98 22.28 -2.31
N ALA A 40 -11.29 21.93 -1.05
CA ALA A 40 -10.35 21.25 -0.16
C ALA A 40 -10.22 19.74 -0.45
N ILE A 41 -11.07 19.18 -1.33
CA ILE A 41 -11.02 17.78 -1.72
C ILE A 41 -10.27 17.64 -3.04
N SER A 42 -9.20 16.84 -3.01
CA SER A 42 -8.47 16.39 -4.19
C SER A 42 -8.65 14.88 -4.34
N TYR A 43 -8.89 14.43 -5.57
CA TYR A 43 -8.95 13.01 -5.91
C TYR A 43 -7.84 12.67 -6.90
N ASP A 44 -7.13 11.59 -6.63
CA ASP A 44 -6.18 10.98 -7.57
C ASP A 44 -6.37 9.46 -7.61
N ARG A 45 -5.99 8.86 -8.73
CA ARG A 45 -6.05 7.42 -8.96
C ARG A 45 -4.67 6.89 -9.35
N VAL A 46 -4.10 6.08 -8.46
CA VAL A 46 -2.87 5.34 -8.75
C VAL A 46 -3.20 3.92 -9.23
N CYS A 47 -2.94 3.65 -10.50
CA CYS A 47 -3.23 2.37 -11.15
C CYS A 47 -2.10 1.38 -10.92
N LEU A 48 -2.06 0.74 -9.75
CA LEU A 48 -1.04 -0.26 -9.45
C LEU A 48 -1.05 -1.43 -10.45
N PRO A 49 0.14 -1.97 -10.81
CA PRO A 49 0.24 -3.17 -11.62
C PRO A 49 -0.36 -4.40 -10.93
N GLU A 50 -0.49 -5.50 -11.67
CA GLU A 50 -1.14 -6.73 -11.23
C GLU A 50 -0.55 -7.29 -9.92
N ASN A 51 0.76 -7.22 -9.76
CA ASN A 51 1.47 -7.62 -8.54
C ASN A 51 1.18 -6.71 -7.32
N GLY A 52 0.46 -5.60 -7.52
CA GLY A 52 0.07 -4.66 -6.46
C GLY A 52 1.21 -3.81 -5.91
N ILE A 53 2.39 -3.83 -6.54
CA ILE A 53 3.58 -3.08 -6.10
C ILE A 53 3.71 -1.80 -6.92
N PRO A 54 3.77 -0.61 -6.31
CA PRO A 54 3.95 0.63 -7.06
C PRO A 54 5.32 0.64 -7.76
N THR A 55 5.33 1.12 -9.01
CA THR A 55 6.58 1.46 -9.69
C THR A 55 7.16 2.76 -9.12
N GLU A 56 8.43 3.05 -9.40
CA GLU A 56 9.06 4.31 -9.01
C GLU A 56 8.28 5.52 -9.53
N GLU A 57 7.86 5.49 -10.80
CA GLU A 57 7.01 6.54 -11.40
C GLU A 57 5.70 6.74 -10.64
N MET A 58 5.07 5.67 -10.16
CA MET A 58 3.83 5.77 -9.35
C MET A 58 4.09 6.33 -7.95
N VAL A 59 5.25 6.03 -7.36
CA VAL A 59 5.66 6.65 -6.09
C VAL A 59 5.89 8.13 -6.31
N ASP A 60 6.55 8.53 -7.40
CA ASP A 60 6.77 9.93 -7.73
C ASP A 60 5.47 10.68 -8.01
N GLN A 61 4.53 10.07 -8.76
CA GLN A 61 3.17 10.60 -8.94
C GLN A 61 2.50 10.80 -7.58
N PHE A 62 2.56 9.82 -6.68
CA PHE A 62 1.96 9.96 -5.36
C PHE A 62 2.59 11.10 -4.57
N LEU A 63 3.92 11.24 -4.59
CA LEU A 63 4.64 12.29 -3.89
C LEU A 63 4.41 13.69 -4.49
N SER A 64 4.15 13.82 -5.80
CA SER A 64 3.94 15.11 -6.46
C SER A 64 2.75 15.87 -5.88
N HIS A 65 1.68 15.16 -5.48
CA HIS A 65 0.50 15.74 -4.83
C HIS A 65 0.83 16.57 -3.59
N PHE A 66 1.83 16.13 -2.83
CA PHE A 66 2.26 16.81 -1.62
C PHE A 66 3.28 17.91 -1.92
N ARG A 67 4.04 17.79 -3.01
CA ARG A 67 5.05 18.77 -3.45
C ARG A 67 4.41 20.00 -4.12
N GLU A 68 3.41 19.77 -4.95
CA GLU A 68 2.77 20.80 -5.78
C GLU A 68 1.78 21.65 -4.98
N THR A 69 1.20 21.08 -3.91
CA THR A 69 0.28 21.82 -3.05
C THR A 69 1.05 22.55 -1.95
N SER A 70 1.37 23.83 -2.18
CA SER A 70 2.22 24.66 -1.29
C SER A 70 1.75 24.72 0.17
N ILE A 71 0.48 24.44 0.45
CA ILE A 71 -0.13 24.47 1.79
C ILE A 71 0.41 23.32 2.68
N TYR A 72 0.85 22.20 2.11
CA TYR A 72 1.28 21.03 2.90
C TYR A 72 2.75 21.06 3.32
N ILE A 73 3.53 21.96 2.74
CA ILE A 73 4.97 22.12 2.99
C ILE A 73 5.24 23.37 3.85
N ASP A 74 4.22 24.20 4.07
CA ASP A 74 4.32 25.37 4.94
C ASP A 74 4.46 24.94 6.41
N LEU A 75 5.66 25.11 6.96
CA LEU A 75 5.99 24.82 8.35
C LEU A 75 5.25 25.74 9.33
N ASP A 76 4.78 26.91 8.87
CA ASP A 76 4.08 27.91 9.69
C ASP A 76 2.56 27.65 9.74
N SER A 77 2.02 26.78 8.87
CA SER A 77 0.63 26.30 8.89
C SER A 77 0.58 24.77 8.84
N PRO A 78 0.56 24.07 9.99
CA PRO A 78 0.74 22.62 10.09
C PRO A 78 -0.53 21.85 9.70
N LYS A 79 -0.98 21.96 8.46
CA LYS A 79 -2.16 21.25 7.95
C LYS A 79 -1.71 20.17 7.00
N PHE A 80 -1.43 18.98 7.52
CA PHE A 80 -1.33 17.80 6.68
C PHE A 80 -2.73 17.39 6.20
N PRO A 81 -2.91 17.02 4.92
CA PRO A 81 -4.22 16.64 4.43
C PRO A 81 -4.67 15.34 5.10
N ALA A 82 -5.97 15.25 5.38
CA ALA A 82 -6.57 13.97 5.69
C ALA A 82 -6.56 13.11 4.42
N LEU A 83 -5.83 12.00 4.45
CA LEU A 83 -5.71 11.10 3.31
C LEU A 83 -6.71 9.96 3.45
N TYR A 84 -7.51 9.77 2.40
CA TYR A 84 -8.45 8.66 2.31
C TYR A 84 -7.98 7.70 1.22
N LEU A 85 -7.34 6.61 1.64
CA LEU A 85 -6.73 5.62 0.76
C LEU A 85 -7.66 4.41 0.61
N VAL A 86 -8.13 4.17 -0.61
CA VAL A 86 -9.06 3.07 -0.92
C VAL A 86 -8.44 2.15 -1.96
N SER A 87 -8.53 0.86 -1.71
CA SER A 87 -8.24 -0.21 -2.68
C SER A 87 -9.37 -1.24 -2.65
N HIS A 88 -9.44 -2.13 -3.64
CA HIS A 88 -10.50 -3.16 -3.76
C HIS A 88 -10.86 -3.84 -2.42
N SER A 89 -9.87 -4.42 -1.73
CA SER A 89 -10.06 -5.10 -0.45
C SER A 89 -9.67 -4.26 0.78
N GLY A 90 -9.30 -2.98 0.58
CA GLY A 90 -8.70 -2.15 1.65
C GLY A 90 -7.42 -2.75 2.25
N GLY A 91 -6.79 -3.71 1.56
CA GLY A 91 -5.72 -4.54 2.11
C GLY A 91 -4.32 -3.98 1.87
N GLN A 92 -3.47 -4.80 1.24
CA GLN A 92 -2.03 -4.54 1.11
C GLN A 92 -1.75 -3.24 0.35
N ARG A 93 -2.47 -3.01 -0.76
CA ARG A 93 -2.29 -1.83 -1.63
C ARG A 93 -2.52 -0.52 -0.87
N ALA A 94 -3.66 -0.40 -0.17
CA ALA A 94 -3.94 0.77 0.68
C ALA A 94 -2.91 0.93 1.81
N THR A 95 -2.44 -0.19 2.39
CA THR A 95 -1.45 -0.16 3.48
C THR A 95 -0.09 0.37 3.01
N ILE A 96 0.35 0.04 1.79
CA ILE A 96 1.60 0.58 1.21
C ILE A 96 1.55 2.11 1.14
N PHE A 97 0.47 2.68 0.59
CA PHE A 97 0.29 4.13 0.53
C PHE A 97 0.11 4.76 1.91
N MET A 98 -0.51 4.06 2.86
CA MET A 98 -0.66 4.53 4.24
C MET A 98 0.71 4.65 4.93
N VAL A 99 1.57 3.65 4.79
CA VAL A 99 2.95 3.70 5.30
C VAL A 99 3.74 4.83 4.65
N MET A 100 3.66 4.99 3.32
CA MET A 100 4.31 6.10 2.62
C MET A 100 3.82 7.47 3.11
N SER A 101 2.52 7.61 3.34
CA SER A 101 1.89 8.82 3.86
C SER A 101 2.39 9.17 5.27
N CYS A 102 2.45 8.19 6.16
CA CYS A 102 2.96 8.37 7.51
C CYS A 102 4.47 8.69 7.54
N LEU A 103 5.25 8.08 6.63
CA LEU A 103 6.66 8.41 6.45
C LEU A 103 6.84 9.86 5.98
N LEU A 104 6.05 10.28 5.00
CA LEU A 104 6.07 11.65 4.49
C LEU A 104 5.69 12.65 5.58
N TYR A 105 4.60 12.39 6.31
CA TYR A 105 4.19 13.18 7.47
C TYR A 105 5.33 13.29 8.48
N GLY A 106 5.90 12.15 8.89
CA GLY A 106 6.98 12.14 9.87
C GLY A 106 8.23 12.88 9.41
N HIS A 107 8.53 12.83 8.12
CA HIS A 107 9.65 13.54 7.52
C HIS A 107 9.42 15.06 7.50
N ILE A 108 8.24 15.52 7.09
CA ILE A 108 7.88 16.95 7.03
C ILE A 108 7.88 17.56 8.43
N TYR A 109 7.26 16.89 9.41
CA TYR A 109 7.12 17.41 10.78
C TYR A 109 8.26 17.01 11.73
N GLY A 110 9.28 16.29 11.24
CA GLY A 110 10.44 15.89 12.02
C GLY A 110 10.14 14.95 13.20
N THR A 111 9.06 14.17 13.12
CA THR A 111 8.63 13.24 14.20
C THR A 111 9.28 11.86 14.10
N LEU A 112 10.00 11.58 13.02
CA LEU A 112 10.77 10.34 12.86
C LEU A 112 11.91 10.28 13.89
N LYS A 113 12.21 9.06 14.38
CA LYS A 113 13.27 8.82 15.36
C LYS A 113 14.61 9.33 14.85
N LYS A 114 15.37 10.02 15.70
CA LYS A 114 16.71 10.56 15.35
C LYS A 114 17.86 9.62 15.67
N THR A 115 17.60 8.53 16.40
CA THR A 115 18.63 7.60 16.86
C THR A 115 18.23 6.16 16.62
N CYS A 116 19.26 5.32 16.48
CA CYS A 116 19.14 3.88 16.35
C CYS A 116 18.65 3.28 17.68
N ALA A 117 17.54 2.53 17.65
CA ALA A 117 16.94 1.90 18.83
C ALA A 117 17.45 0.47 19.08
N TYR A 118 17.92 -0.23 18.03
CA TYR A 118 18.48 -1.58 18.12
C TYR A 118 19.55 -1.81 17.04
N GLU A 119 20.48 -2.73 17.26
CA GLU A 119 21.46 -3.09 16.23
C GLU A 119 20.88 -4.13 15.26
N ILE A 120 20.96 -3.85 13.96
CA ILE A 120 20.56 -4.78 12.91
C ILE A 120 21.73 -5.75 12.66
N ASN A 121 21.52 -7.03 12.98
CA ASN A 121 22.58 -8.04 12.88
C ASN A 121 22.57 -8.73 11.51
N ASN A 122 23.42 -8.23 10.61
CA ASN A 122 23.58 -8.80 9.26
C ASN A 122 24.08 -10.26 9.22
N ARG A 123 24.67 -10.78 10.30
CA ARG A 123 25.16 -12.17 10.37
C ARG A 123 24.06 -13.16 10.75
N LYS A 124 23.02 -12.70 11.45
CA LYS A 124 21.88 -13.51 11.88
C LYS A 124 20.58 -12.71 11.69
N PRO A 125 20.13 -12.54 10.45
CA PRO A 125 18.96 -11.72 10.14
C PRO A 125 17.68 -12.29 10.76
N ASN A 126 16.91 -11.44 11.42
CA ASN A 126 15.57 -11.73 11.86
C ASN A 126 14.55 -11.38 10.77
N TYR A 127 14.22 -12.38 9.95
CA TYR A 127 13.27 -12.20 8.84
C TYR A 127 11.84 -11.85 9.29
N LYS A 128 11.44 -12.17 10.53
CA LYS A 128 10.14 -11.77 11.07
C LYS A 128 10.05 -10.26 11.31
N GLU A 129 11.18 -9.66 11.69
CA GLU A 129 11.35 -8.21 11.86
C GLU A 129 11.74 -7.49 10.57
N GLY A 130 11.65 -8.19 9.43
CA GLY A 130 11.88 -7.59 8.12
C GLY A 130 13.34 -7.33 7.81
N GLU A 131 14.25 -8.08 8.41
CA GLU A 131 15.68 -8.08 8.06
C GLU A 131 15.94 -8.92 6.80
N TYR A 132 15.17 -8.65 5.74
CA TYR A 132 15.29 -9.35 4.46
C TYR A 132 16.60 -8.98 3.77
N MET A 133 17.27 -9.96 3.15
CA MET A 133 18.56 -9.73 2.50
C MET A 133 18.52 -8.61 1.44
N ALA A 134 17.45 -8.54 0.64
CA ALA A 134 17.29 -7.49 -0.36
C ALA A 134 17.21 -6.09 0.29
N VAL A 135 16.48 -5.98 1.40
CA VAL A 135 16.37 -4.73 2.17
C VAL A 135 17.70 -4.37 2.83
N GLN A 136 18.40 -5.34 3.44
CA GLN A 136 19.70 -5.11 4.06
C GLN A 136 20.78 -4.67 3.05
N ARG A 137 20.75 -5.24 1.83
CA ARG A 137 21.61 -4.78 0.73
C ARG A 137 21.29 -3.35 0.34
N LEU A 138 20.03 -2.96 0.23
CA LEU A 138 19.68 -1.56 -0.06
C LEU A 138 20.16 -0.64 1.07
N VAL A 139 19.86 -1.00 2.31
CA VAL A 139 20.23 -0.27 3.53
C VAL A 139 21.73 -0.03 3.61
N SER A 140 22.57 -1.00 3.24
CA SER A 140 24.04 -0.85 3.30
C SER A 140 24.61 0.18 2.33
N HIS A 141 23.86 0.60 1.32
CA HIS A 141 24.28 1.63 0.34
C HIS A 141 23.72 3.02 0.66
N ILE A 142 22.81 3.13 1.63
CA ILE A 142 22.16 4.39 2.00
C ILE A 142 22.87 4.99 3.22
N LYS A 143 23.20 6.28 3.17
CA LYS A 143 23.72 7.02 4.32
C LYS A 143 22.69 6.99 5.46
N ASP A 144 23.13 6.66 6.66
CA ASP A 144 22.25 6.46 7.83
C ASP A 144 21.18 5.37 7.60
N GLY A 145 21.45 4.40 6.70
CA GLY A 145 20.48 3.40 6.26
C GLY A 145 19.85 2.58 7.38
N ASN A 146 20.62 2.23 8.43
CA ASN A 146 20.07 1.50 9.59
C ASN A 146 19.03 2.35 10.35
N LEU A 147 19.28 3.66 10.49
CA LEU A 147 18.33 4.58 11.11
C LEU A 147 17.08 4.69 10.24
N ILE A 148 17.24 4.88 8.93
CA ILE A 148 16.13 4.96 7.97
C ILE A 148 15.29 3.69 8.01
N LYS A 149 15.92 2.51 8.01
CA LYS A 149 15.23 1.23 8.15
C LYS A 149 14.38 1.17 9.41
N GLN A 150 14.91 1.64 10.54
CA GLN A 150 14.17 1.63 11.81
C GLN A 150 13.03 2.64 11.87
N GLN A 151 13.18 3.78 11.20
CA GLN A 151 12.09 4.74 11.02
C GLN A 151 10.97 4.10 10.19
N VAL A 152 11.31 3.49 9.05
CA VAL A 152 10.37 2.72 8.22
C VAL A 152 9.71 1.61 9.03
N ASP A 153 10.49 0.88 9.83
CA ASP A 153 9.97 -0.20 10.63
C ASP A 153 8.94 0.26 11.67
N THR A 154 9.25 1.37 12.35
CA THR A 154 8.37 1.98 13.33
C THR A 154 7.05 2.42 12.68
N VAL A 155 7.10 3.00 11.48
CA VAL A 155 5.89 3.41 10.76
C VAL A 155 5.08 2.19 10.29
N ILE A 156 5.73 1.13 9.80
CA ILE A 156 5.04 -0.13 9.46
C ILE A 156 4.29 -0.68 10.68
N ASP A 157 4.90 -0.65 11.87
CA ASP A 157 4.26 -1.11 13.11
C ASP A 157 3.08 -0.22 13.51
N GLN A 158 3.17 1.10 13.33
CA GLN A 158 2.06 2.01 13.59
C GLN A 158 0.87 1.79 12.63
N CYS A 159 1.17 1.43 11.38
CA CYS A 159 0.19 1.13 10.35
C CYS A 159 -0.40 -0.29 10.46
N SER A 160 0.10 -1.14 11.37
CA SER A 160 -0.17 -2.58 11.36
C SER A 160 -1.55 -3.01 11.87
N LYS A 161 -2.43 -2.06 12.22
CA LYS A 161 -3.75 -2.37 12.81
C LYS A 161 -4.67 -3.14 11.85
N VAL A 162 -4.56 -2.87 10.55
CA VAL A 162 -5.35 -3.54 9.52
C VAL A 162 -4.52 -4.68 8.92
N ILE A 163 -3.33 -4.37 8.41
CA ILE A 163 -2.39 -5.33 7.83
C ILE A 163 -0.96 -4.94 8.21
N ASN A 164 -0.14 -5.92 8.58
CA ASN A 164 1.31 -5.73 8.70
C ASN A 164 2.01 -6.24 7.43
N LEU A 165 2.80 -5.37 6.78
CA LEU A 165 3.47 -5.72 5.52
C LEU A 165 4.49 -6.86 5.70
N ARG A 166 5.14 -6.99 6.87
CA ARG A 166 6.11 -8.07 7.13
C ARG A 166 5.42 -9.42 7.27
N THR A 167 4.28 -9.46 7.94
CA THR A 167 3.51 -10.70 8.07
C THR A 167 2.94 -11.13 6.72
N CYS A 168 2.55 -10.17 5.85
CA CYS A 168 2.18 -10.48 4.47
C CYS A 168 3.34 -11.14 3.72
N ILE A 169 4.55 -10.59 3.80
CA ILE A 169 5.73 -11.19 3.14
C ILE A 169 5.97 -12.62 3.65
N SER A 170 5.92 -12.84 4.96
CA SER A 170 6.09 -14.18 5.55
C SER A 170 4.99 -15.15 5.07
N ALA A 171 3.73 -14.73 5.06
CA ALA A 171 2.62 -15.56 4.58
C ALA A 171 2.74 -15.91 3.09
N HIS A 172 3.15 -14.96 2.25
CA HIS A 172 3.38 -15.23 0.82
C HIS A 172 4.54 -16.20 0.63
N LYS A 173 5.61 -16.06 1.41
CA LYS A 173 6.73 -16.99 1.39
C LYS A 173 6.29 -18.40 1.78
N GLU A 174 5.55 -18.56 2.88
CA GLU A 174 5.03 -19.87 3.32
C GLU A 174 4.14 -20.50 2.24
N ASN A 175 3.22 -19.72 1.65
CA ASN A 175 2.37 -20.18 0.55
C ASN A 175 3.19 -20.66 -0.66
N LEU A 176 4.27 -19.95 -1.00
CA LEU A 176 5.18 -20.35 -2.08
C LEU A 176 5.95 -21.63 -1.74
N GLU A 177 6.43 -21.78 -0.51
CA GLU A 177 7.14 -23.00 -0.05
C GLU A 177 6.21 -24.22 -0.04
N HIS A 178 4.94 -24.03 0.34
CA HIS A 178 3.92 -25.07 0.25
C HIS A 178 3.60 -25.44 -1.21
N ALA A 179 3.36 -24.45 -2.07
CA ALA A 179 3.06 -24.69 -3.48
C ALA A 179 4.23 -25.40 -4.21
N THR A 180 5.46 -25.01 -3.91
CA THR A 180 6.66 -25.66 -4.48
C THR A 180 6.82 -27.09 -3.98
N SER A 181 6.62 -27.36 -2.68
CA SER A 181 6.66 -28.71 -2.11
C SER A 181 5.58 -29.63 -2.71
N SER A 182 4.36 -29.12 -2.92
CA SER A 182 3.29 -29.87 -3.59
C SER A 182 3.56 -30.13 -5.07
N ASN A 183 4.24 -29.21 -5.77
CA ASN A 183 4.56 -29.38 -7.20
C ASN A 183 5.76 -30.31 -7.43
N VAL A 184 6.74 -30.37 -6.51
CA VAL A 184 7.81 -31.38 -6.56
C VAL A 184 7.24 -32.80 -6.49
N ALA A 185 6.11 -33.00 -5.80
CA ALA A 185 5.41 -34.28 -5.79
C ALA A 185 4.69 -34.60 -7.13
N ASN A 186 4.44 -33.60 -7.99
CA ASN A 186 3.61 -33.73 -9.20
C ASN A 186 4.38 -33.61 -10.53
N GLY A 187 5.71 -33.47 -10.51
CA GLY A 187 6.58 -33.66 -11.68
C GLY A 187 6.39 -32.69 -12.87
N LEU A 188 5.72 -31.56 -12.68
CA LEU A 188 5.44 -30.57 -13.74
C LEU A 188 6.45 -29.42 -13.75
N ASP A 189 6.81 -28.99 -14.96
CA ASP A 189 7.86 -28.00 -15.26
C ASP A 189 7.61 -26.64 -14.58
N LYS A 190 8.70 -26.08 -14.06
CA LYS A 190 8.73 -25.40 -12.76
C LYS A 190 8.44 -23.90 -12.79
N HIS A 191 8.46 -23.25 -13.94
CA HIS A 191 8.49 -21.77 -13.99
C HIS A 191 7.17 -21.13 -14.46
N ASP A 192 6.55 -21.63 -15.53
CA ASP A 192 5.37 -20.97 -16.13
C ASP A 192 4.08 -21.23 -15.35
N SER A 193 3.94 -22.43 -14.79
CA SER A 193 2.81 -22.82 -13.92
C SER A 193 2.76 -22.02 -12.62
N LEU A 194 3.91 -21.62 -12.08
CA LEU A 194 4.03 -20.84 -10.85
C LEU A 194 3.63 -19.37 -11.08
N TYR A 195 4.01 -18.79 -12.22
CA TYR A 195 3.61 -17.43 -12.60
C TYR A 195 2.08 -17.31 -12.73
N LEU A 196 1.46 -18.23 -13.46
CA LEU A 196 0.01 -18.27 -13.67
C LEU A 196 -0.79 -18.43 -12.35
N LYS A 197 -0.28 -19.21 -11.39
CA LYS A 197 -0.92 -19.35 -10.07
C LYS A 197 -0.70 -18.16 -9.15
N CYS A 198 0.46 -17.49 -9.24
CA CYS A 198 0.69 -16.25 -8.50
C CYS A 198 -0.24 -15.14 -8.99
N VAL A 199 -0.46 -15.06 -10.31
CA VAL A 199 -1.44 -14.17 -10.93
C VAL A 199 -2.86 -14.47 -10.43
N SER A 200 -3.31 -15.73 -10.45
CA SER A 200 -4.67 -16.04 -9.97
C SER A 200 -4.87 -15.80 -8.46
N ALA A 201 -3.82 -15.97 -7.64
CA ALA A 201 -3.87 -15.66 -6.22
C ALA A 201 -3.91 -14.15 -5.92
N LEU A 202 -3.46 -13.30 -6.87
CA LEU A 202 -3.59 -11.84 -6.78
C LEU A 202 -4.99 -11.35 -7.18
N GLU A 203 -5.73 -12.13 -7.97
CA GLU A 203 -7.11 -11.84 -8.39
C GLU A 203 -8.17 -12.23 -7.35
N THR A 204 -7.82 -13.13 -6.41
CA THR A 204 -8.74 -13.59 -5.37
C THR A 204 -8.29 -13.09 -4.00
N HIS A 205 -8.59 -11.83 -3.67
CA HIS A 205 -8.88 -11.24 -2.34
C HIS A 205 -8.86 -9.69 -2.38
#